data_AF-U1JRP2-F1
#
_entry.id   AF-U1JRP2-F1
#
_cell.length_a   1.000
_cell.length_b   1.000
_cell.length_c   1.000
_cell.angle_alpha   90.00
_cell.angle_beta   90.00
_cell.angle_gamma   90.00
#
_symmetry.space_group_name_H-M   'P 1'
#
loop_
_entity.id
_entity.type
_entity.pdbx_description
1 polymer ?
#
loop_
_entity_poly.entity_id
_entity_poly.type
_entity_poly.pdbx_seq_one_letter_code
_entity_poly.pdbx_strand_id
1 'polypeptide(L)'
;MSDLQNIADLVSVGNELLDDIRGGAISKMQKEHDDKQAVFKSEHDATQSALIADTTATVNDLKSRVGDVVGQMPFTAINKNHDFLNTTTFTTSSGVTHTMPVGMGIKSPAALKTSVVNVRSGSTPEARDPVVIELLNYIIGANPKYFSSHFNVLKVEVLDADVIKNESYNFHIPAQHMKSPSSFMAYYKLVSDKVGYLKWLGTPQDNSWSRKRQVFKSNALNYVHVDIKFHSDVQNGDVLYLALPTIVVGNYPDVNHGVLYSNHKIDY
;
A
#
# COMPACT_ATOMS: atom_id res chain seq x y z
N MET A 1 3.67 83.48 -64.96
CA MET A 1 4.79 82.55 -64.66
C MET A 1 5.03 82.39 -63.15
N SER A 2 4.86 83.44 -62.33
CA SER A 2 4.94 83.38 -60.84
C SER A 2 4.06 82.29 -60.19
N ASP A 3 2.78 82.22 -60.56
CA ASP A 3 1.83 81.36 -59.81
C ASP A 3 2.02 79.86 -60.06
N LEU A 4 2.53 79.49 -61.24
CA LEU A 4 2.88 78.10 -61.55
C LEU A 4 4.09 77.62 -60.75
N GLN A 5 5.04 78.52 -60.48
CA GLN A 5 6.18 78.21 -59.61
C GLN A 5 5.73 78.03 -58.15
N ASN A 6 4.88 78.92 -57.65
CA ASN A 6 4.34 78.81 -56.28
C ASN A 6 3.54 77.51 -56.07
N ILE A 7 2.80 77.05 -57.07
CA ILE A 7 2.08 75.76 -57.01
C ILE A 7 3.06 74.58 -57.02
N ALA A 8 4.11 74.64 -57.84
CA ALA A 8 5.14 73.61 -57.88
C ALA A 8 5.89 73.48 -56.54
N ASP A 9 6.23 74.61 -55.91
CA ASP A 9 6.89 74.65 -54.61
C ASP A 9 5.97 74.07 -53.51
N LEU A 10 4.67 74.39 -53.53
CA LEU A 10 3.69 73.85 -52.58
C LEU A 10 3.54 72.32 -52.70
N VAL A 11 3.54 71.80 -53.93
CA VAL A 11 3.49 70.35 -54.19
C VAL A 11 4.77 69.67 -53.71
N SER A 12 5.94 70.31 -53.90
CA SER A 12 7.22 69.79 -53.40
C SER A 12 7.21 69.65 -51.88
N VAL A 13 6.85 70.72 -51.15
CA VAL A 13 6.76 70.70 -49.68
C VAL A 13 5.71 69.70 -49.19
N GLY A 14 4.59 69.57 -49.91
CA GLY A 14 3.56 68.57 -49.60
C GLY A 14 4.08 67.13 -49.73
N ASN A 15 4.90 66.86 -50.74
CA ASN A 15 5.53 65.54 -50.91
C ASN A 15 6.59 65.25 -49.85
N GLU A 16 7.43 66.24 -49.50
CA GLU A 16 8.40 66.13 -48.42
C GLU A 16 7.73 65.81 -47.08
N LEU A 17 6.63 66.51 -46.75
CA LEU A 17 5.86 66.25 -45.54
C LEU A 17 5.25 64.84 -45.53
N LEU A 18 4.74 64.37 -46.68
CA LEU A 18 4.18 63.02 -46.79
C LEU A 18 5.27 61.94 -46.64
N ASP A 19 6.46 62.18 -47.15
CA ASP A 19 7.60 61.28 -47.02
C ASP A 19 8.12 61.24 -45.57
N ASP A 20 8.18 62.39 -44.89
CA ASP A 20 8.53 62.46 -43.46
C ASP A 20 7.50 61.73 -42.57
N ILE A 21 6.21 61.85 -42.88
CA ILE A 21 5.15 61.14 -42.16
C ILE A 21 5.26 59.62 -42.40
N ARG A 22 5.41 59.20 -43.66
CA ARG A 22 5.41 57.78 -44.04
C ARG A 22 6.69 57.06 -43.62
N GLY A 23 7.84 57.63 -43.93
CA GLY A 23 9.15 57.02 -43.69
C GLY A 23 9.69 57.26 -42.28
N GLY A 24 9.38 58.41 -41.67
CA GLY A 24 9.89 58.78 -40.36
C GLY A 24 8.92 58.38 -39.23
N ALA A 25 7.76 59.03 -39.20
CA ALA A 25 6.85 58.93 -38.06
C ALA A 25 6.14 57.57 -37.96
N ILE A 26 5.58 57.06 -39.06
CA ILE A 26 4.85 55.79 -39.08
C ILE A 26 5.79 54.61 -38.79
N SER A 27 6.97 54.57 -39.41
CA SER A 27 7.95 53.50 -39.15
C SER A 27 8.44 53.52 -37.70
N LYS A 28 8.60 54.69 -37.08
CA LYS A 28 8.95 54.80 -35.66
C LYS A 28 7.82 54.28 -34.76
N MET A 29 6.57 54.65 -35.03
CA MET A 29 5.42 54.14 -34.27
C MET A 29 5.26 52.62 -34.41
N GLN A 30 5.45 52.07 -35.62
CA GLN A 30 5.40 50.63 -35.84
C GLN A 30 6.48 49.90 -35.03
N LYS A 31 7.71 50.41 -35.06
CA LYS A 31 8.81 49.86 -34.26
C LYS A 31 8.50 49.92 -32.76
N GLU A 32 8.04 51.05 -32.25
CA GLU A 32 7.67 51.19 -30.83
C GLU A 32 6.53 50.24 -30.43
N HIS A 33 5.57 50.01 -31.32
CA HIS A 33 4.49 49.05 -31.10
C HIS A 33 5.01 47.61 -31.06
N ASP A 34 5.87 47.22 -32.01
CA ASP A 34 6.44 45.88 -32.08
C ASP A 34 7.36 45.60 -30.88
N ASP A 35 8.15 46.59 -30.47
CA ASP A 35 8.97 46.52 -29.26
C ASP A 35 8.10 46.33 -28.01
N LYS A 36 6.98 47.06 -27.89
CA LYS A 36 6.02 46.89 -26.78
C LYS A 36 5.33 45.52 -26.80
N GLN A 37 4.98 44.99 -27.96
CA GLN A 37 4.42 43.64 -28.08
C GLN A 37 5.44 42.57 -27.66
N ALA A 38 6.71 42.74 -28.03
CA ALA A 38 7.78 41.83 -27.63
C ALA A 38 7.99 41.83 -26.11
N VAL A 39 8.01 43.02 -25.49
CA VAL A 39 8.09 43.17 -24.02
C VAL A 39 6.89 42.52 -23.34
N PHE A 40 5.67 42.83 -23.79
CA PHE A 40 4.45 42.25 -23.21
C PHE A 40 4.45 40.72 -23.30
N LYS A 41 4.85 40.17 -24.46
CA LYS A 41 4.97 38.71 -24.63
C LYS A 41 5.99 38.10 -23.68
N SER A 42 7.16 38.72 -23.54
CA SER A 42 8.20 38.25 -22.62
C SER A 42 7.72 38.27 -21.16
N GLU A 43 7.05 39.33 -20.73
CA GLU A 43 6.51 39.46 -19.37
C GLU A 43 5.38 38.45 -19.11
N HIS A 44 4.50 38.25 -20.09
CA HIS A 44 3.44 37.25 -20.05
C HIS A 44 4.01 35.84 -19.90
N ASP A 45 4.96 35.46 -20.76
CA ASP A 45 5.56 34.12 -20.77
C ASP A 45 6.34 33.84 -19.47
N ALA A 46 7.02 34.85 -18.94
CA ALA A 46 7.70 34.77 -17.64
C ALA A 46 6.71 34.58 -16.49
N THR A 47 5.63 35.37 -16.47
CA THR A 47 4.57 35.28 -15.45
C THR A 47 3.85 33.95 -15.50
N GLN A 48 3.51 33.46 -16.69
CA GLN A 48 2.87 32.17 -16.89
C GLN A 48 3.78 31.03 -16.40
N SER A 49 5.07 31.08 -16.71
CA SER A 49 6.04 30.08 -16.26
C SER A 49 6.18 30.07 -14.73
N ALA A 50 6.23 31.26 -14.10
CA ALA A 50 6.27 31.38 -12.65
C ALA A 50 5.00 30.79 -11.99
N LEU A 51 3.82 31.09 -12.55
CA LEU A 51 2.55 30.54 -12.06
C LEU A 51 2.49 29.02 -12.17
N ILE A 52 2.95 28.44 -13.27
CA ILE A 52 2.99 26.98 -13.46
C ILE A 52 3.94 26.33 -12.43
N ALA A 53 5.11 26.93 -12.20
CA ALA A 53 6.08 26.43 -11.23
C ALA A 53 5.50 26.45 -9.81
N ASP A 54 4.89 27.57 -9.41
CA ASP A 54 4.28 27.73 -8.08
C ASP A 54 3.08 26.79 -7.86
N THR A 55 2.22 26.65 -8.89
CA THR A 55 1.09 25.71 -8.85
C THR A 55 1.59 24.28 -8.70
N THR A 56 2.64 23.90 -9.43
CA THR A 56 3.21 22.55 -9.36
C THR A 56 3.82 22.28 -7.99
N ALA A 57 4.57 23.23 -7.43
CA ALA A 57 5.13 23.13 -6.10
C ALA A 57 4.03 22.96 -5.04
N THR A 58 2.99 23.80 -5.09
CA THR A 58 1.84 23.75 -4.19
C THR A 58 1.10 22.42 -4.28
N VAL A 59 0.85 21.90 -5.49
CA VAL A 59 0.20 20.60 -5.69
C VAL A 59 1.05 19.47 -5.11
N ASN A 60 2.36 19.53 -5.24
CA ASN A 60 3.26 18.52 -4.67
C ASN A 60 3.32 18.58 -3.14
N ASP A 61 3.35 19.78 -2.54
CA ASP A 61 3.24 19.97 -1.09
C ASP A 61 1.92 19.39 -0.56
N LEU A 62 0.80 19.74 -1.19
CA LEU A 62 -0.52 19.21 -0.82
C LEU A 62 -0.58 17.68 -0.92
N LYS A 63 -0.02 17.09 -1.97
CA LYS A 63 0.07 15.62 -2.11
C LYS A 63 0.88 15.00 -0.98
N SER A 64 2.02 15.60 -0.62
CA SER A 64 2.86 15.13 0.48
C SER A 64 2.09 15.18 1.81
N ARG A 65 1.53 16.34 2.15
CA ARG A 65 0.78 16.56 3.40
C ARG A 65 -0.45 15.65 3.52
N VAL A 66 -1.18 15.43 2.42
CA VAL A 66 -2.28 14.46 2.40
C VAL A 66 -1.76 13.04 2.64
N GLY A 67 -0.62 12.68 2.04
CA GLY A 67 0.05 11.40 2.30
C GLY A 67 0.39 11.22 3.78
N ASP A 68 0.95 12.25 4.42
CA ASP A 68 1.29 12.25 5.84
C ASP A 68 0.06 12.12 6.73
N VAL A 69 -0.99 12.91 6.48
CA VAL A 69 -2.26 12.85 7.23
C VAL A 69 -2.89 11.46 7.11
N VAL A 70 -2.96 10.91 5.89
CA VAL A 70 -3.47 9.55 5.65
C VAL A 70 -2.62 8.49 6.37
N GLY A 71 -1.30 8.68 6.44
CA GLY A 71 -0.39 7.80 7.20
C GLY A 71 -0.57 7.88 8.72
N GLN A 72 -1.07 9.00 9.23
CA GLN A 72 -1.29 9.25 10.66
C GLN A 72 -2.72 8.94 11.14
N MET A 73 -3.64 8.65 10.23
CA MET A 73 -5.01 8.31 10.60
C MET A 73 -5.04 7.05 11.47
N PRO A 74 -5.85 7.05 12.56
CA PRO A 74 -6.03 5.86 13.38
C PRO A 74 -6.67 4.75 12.55
N PHE A 75 -6.21 3.52 12.78
CA PHE A 75 -6.75 2.32 12.15
C PHE A 75 -7.44 1.46 13.21
N THR A 76 -8.52 0.78 12.82
CA THR A 76 -9.22 -0.17 13.70
C THR A 76 -9.07 -1.57 13.11
N ALA A 77 -8.57 -2.50 13.92
CA ALA A 77 -8.54 -3.91 13.56
C ALA A 77 -9.97 -4.46 13.52
N ILE A 78 -10.37 -5.05 12.38
CA ILE A 78 -11.73 -5.57 12.15
C ILE A 78 -11.84 -7.05 12.55
N ASN A 79 -10.72 -7.79 12.50
CA ASN A 79 -10.73 -9.23 12.78
C ASN A 79 -10.88 -9.50 14.29
N LYS A 80 -12.06 -10.03 14.68
CA LYS A 80 -12.44 -10.40 16.04
C LYS A 80 -11.70 -11.59 16.65
N ASN A 81 -10.97 -12.37 15.86
CA ASN A 81 -10.23 -13.56 16.30
C ASN A 81 -8.86 -13.67 15.61
N HIS A 82 -8.20 -12.53 15.41
CA HIS A 82 -6.84 -12.46 14.83
C HIS A 82 -5.79 -13.12 15.75
N ASP A 83 -6.04 -13.15 17.05
CA ASP A 83 -5.22 -13.79 18.07
C ASP A 83 -5.41 -15.31 18.14
N PHE A 84 -6.39 -15.85 17.40
CA PHE A 84 -6.76 -17.27 17.37
C PHE A 84 -7.06 -17.85 18.75
N LEU A 85 -7.49 -17.04 19.72
CA LEU A 85 -7.84 -17.51 21.07
C LEU A 85 -9.18 -18.24 21.11
N ASN A 86 -10.13 -17.85 20.25
CA ASN A 86 -11.42 -18.51 20.17
C ASN A 86 -11.37 -19.65 19.15
N THR A 87 -11.34 -20.89 19.62
CA THR A 87 -11.19 -22.08 18.75
C THR A 87 -12.37 -23.04 18.90
N THR A 88 -12.66 -23.78 17.84
CA THR A 88 -13.56 -24.93 17.84
C THR A 88 -12.81 -26.19 17.44
N THR A 89 -13.30 -27.35 17.86
CA THR A 89 -12.75 -28.65 17.50
C THR A 89 -13.81 -29.51 16.84
N PHE A 90 -13.45 -30.18 15.74
CA PHE A 90 -14.28 -31.20 15.12
C PHE A 90 -13.42 -32.34 14.58
N THR A 91 -14.03 -33.49 14.34
CA THR A 91 -13.36 -34.66 13.75
C THR A 91 -14.04 -35.02 12.43
N THR A 92 -13.26 -35.24 11.39
CA THR A 92 -13.76 -35.67 10.07
C THR A 92 -14.26 -37.11 10.11
N SER A 93 -14.99 -37.52 9.08
CA SER A 93 -15.35 -38.93 8.87
C SER A 93 -14.12 -39.84 8.69
N SER A 94 -12.98 -39.29 8.26
CA SER A 94 -11.69 -39.99 8.17
C SER A 94 -10.95 -40.08 9.51
N GLY A 95 -11.51 -39.56 10.60
CA GLY A 95 -10.93 -39.62 11.95
C GLY A 95 -9.89 -38.52 12.24
N VAL A 96 -9.70 -37.55 11.34
CA VAL A 96 -8.77 -36.43 11.56
C VAL A 96 -9.45 -35.39 12.45
N THR A 97 -8.88 -35.13 13.63
CA THR A 97 -9.33 -34.06 14.52
C THR A 97 -8.67 -32.73 14.17
N HIS A 98 -9.49 -31.72 13.95
CA HIS A 98 -9.11 -30.34 13.71
C HIS A 98 -9.40 -29.50 14.94
N THR A 99 -8.43 -28.68 15.37
CA THR A 99 -8.70 -27.50 16.20
C THR A 99 -8.44 -26.27 15.35
N MET A 100 -9.42 -25.39 15.23
CA MET A 100 -9.31 -24.21 14.38
C MET A 100 -10.03 -22.97 14.92
N PRO A 101 -9.52 -21.76 14.62
CA PRO A 101 -10.15 -20.51 15.01
C PRO A 101 -11.60 -20.41 14.54
N VAL A 102 -12.49 -19.92 15.39
CA VAL A 102 -13.87 -19.59 15.02
C VAL A 102 -13.85 -18.59 13.87
N GLY A 103 -14.66 -18.86 12.84
CA GLY A 103 -14.74 -18.06 11.61
C GLY A 103 -13.73 -18.45 10.53
N MET A 104 -12.86 -19.42 10.79
CA MET A 104 -12.00 -20.04 9.79
C MET A 104 -12.73 -21.19 9.10
N GLY A 105 -12.47 -21.39 7.80
CA GLY A 105 -13.01 -22.50 7.03
C GLY A 105 -11.92 -23.23 6.24
N ILE A 106 -12.07 -24.56 6.14
CA ILE A 106 -11.15 -25.45 5.44
C ILE A 106 -11.90 -26.17 4.31
N LYS A 107 -11.36 -26.15 3.10
CA LYS A 107 -12.03 -26.74 1.92
C LYS A 107 -11.83 -28.25 1.83
N SER A 108 -10.66 -28.73 2.25
CA SER A 108 -10.29 -30.15 2.14
C SER A 108 -9.84 -30.69 3.49
N PRO A 109 -10.79 -30.94 4.42
CA PRO A 109 -10.46 -31.37 5.78
C PRO A 109 -9.83 -32.76 5.84
N ALA A 110 -9.95 -33.59 4.80
CA ALA A 110 -9.23 -34.86 4.73
C ALA A 110 -7.75 -34.71 4.34
N ALA A 111 -7.40 -33.64 3.62
CA ALA A 111 -6.05 -33.41 3.08
C ALA A 111 -5.17 -32.54 3.96
N LEU A 112 -5.74 -32.00 5.04
CA LEU A 112 -5.08 -31.07 5.95
C LEU A 112 -5.39 -31.47 7.39
N LYS A 113 -4.53 -31.05 8.31
CA LYS A 113 -4.78 -31.11 9.74
C LYS A 113 -4.49 -29.76 10.36
N THR A 114 -5.41 -29.27 11.18
CA THR A 114 -5.23 -27.98 11.87
C THR A 114 -5.10 -28.20 13.37
N SER A 115 -4.16 -27.50 13.99
CA SER A 115 -3.96 -27.47 15.43
C SER A 115 -3.48 -26.09 15.85
N VAL A 116 -3.43 -25.84 17.15
CA VAL A 116 -3.14 -24.52 17.70
C VAL A 116 -1.99 -24.64 18.68
N VAL A 117 -0.94 -23.85 18.44
CA VAL A 117 0.21 -23.72 19.34
C VAL A 117 0.02 -22.46 20.18
N ASN A 118 -0.06 -22.63 21.49
CA ASN A 118 -0.37 -21.53 22.40
C ASN A 118 0.85 -20.62 22.62
N VAL A 119 0.64 -19.30 22.49
CA VAL A 119 1.63 -18.28 22.85
C VAL A 119 1.14 -17.57 24.11
N ARG A 120 1.85 -17.79 25.22
CA ARG A 120 1.43 -17.30 26.53
C ARG A 120 2.50 -16.43 27.18
N SER A 121 2.12 -15.20 27.50
CA SER A 121 2.88 -14.31 28.38
C SER A 121 2.91 -14.91 29.79
N GLY A 122 4.04 -14.76 30.49
CA GLY A 122 4.27 -15.33 31.81
C GLY A 122 4.80 -16.77 31.83
N SER A 123 4.67 -17.52 30.74
CA SER A 123 5.28 -18.85 30.61
C SER A 123 6.81 -18.77 30.59
N THR A 124 7.46 -19.79 31.13
CA THR A 124 8.92 -19.93 31.11
C THR A 124 9.43 -19.90 29.66
N PRO A 125 10.36 -18.99 29.29
CA PRO A 125 10.82 -18.83 27.92
C PRO A 125 11.34 -20.11 27.26
N GLU A 126 12.09 -20.93 28.00
CA GLU A 126 12.74 -22.15 27.52
C GLU A 126 11.77 -23.31 27.35
N ALA A 127 10.61 -23.25 28.00
CA ALA A 127 9.57 -24.28 27.91
C ALA A 127 8.58 -24.04 26.76
N ARG A 128 8.74 -22.95 25.99
CA ARG A 128 7.87 -22.65 24.85
C ARG A 128 8.21 -23.56 23.67
N ASP A 129 7.20 -23.78 22.84
CA ASP A 129 7.41 -24.45 21.55
C ASP A 129 8.48 -23.71 20.73
N PRO A 130 9.46 -24.40 20.12
CA PRO A 130 10.51 -23.77 19.33
C PRO A 130 9.98 -22.79 18.28
N VAL A 131 8.85 -23.09 17.63
CA VAL A 131 8.28 -22.21 16.61
C VAL A 131 7.81 -20.88 17.21
N VAL A 132 7.39 -20.89 18.47
CA VAL A 132 6.98 -19.71 19.23
C VAL A 132 8.19 -18.89 19.65
N ILE A 133 9.28 -19.54 20.07
CA ILE A 133 10.54 -18.87 20.41
C ILE A 133 11.07 -18.12 19.17
N GLU A 134 11.11 -18.79 18.02
CA GLU A 134 11.51 -18.19 16.75
C GLU A 134 10.60 -17.01 16.36
N LEU A 135 9.27 -17.17 16.50
CA LEU A 135 8.33 -16.10 16.20
C LEU A 135 8.57 -14.89 17.09
N LEU A 136 8.68 -15.08 18.41
CA LEU A 136 8.92 -13.98 19.36
C LEU A 136 10.24 -13.28 19.06
N ASN A 137 11.31 -14.02 18.77
CA ASN A 137 12.57 -13.45 18.33
C ASN A 137 12.41 -12.63 17.03
N TYR A 138 11.60 -13.10 16.09
CA TYR A 138 11.33 -12.38 14.84
C TYR A 138 10.52 -11.09 15.07
N ILE A 139 9.51 -11.11 15.94
CA ILE A 139 8.59 -9.96 16.13
C ILE A 139 9.06 -8.94 17.18
N ILE A 140 9.74 -9.40 18.23
CA ILE A 140 10.16 -8.59 19.39
C ILE A 140 11.69 -8.44 19.43
N GLY A 141 12.44 -9.33 18.76
CA GLY A 141 13.90 -9.40 18.89
C GLY A 141 14.38 -10.23 20.09
N ALA A 142 13.46 -10.85 20.83
CA ALA A 142 13.77 -11.68 22.00
C ALA A 142 12.64 -12.67 22.34
N ASN A 143 12.91 -13.61 23.24
CA ASN A 143 11.94 -14.54 23.84
C ASN A 143 11.64 -14.16 25.31
N PRO A 144 11.04 -12.99 25.60
CA PRO A 144 10.88 -12.52 26.98
C PRO A 144 9.84 -13.35 27.73
N LYS A 145 9.97 -13.45 29.05
CA LYS A 145 8.94 -14.08 29.90
C LYS A 145 7.60 -13.37 29.76
N TYR A 146 7.60 -12.03 29.71
CA TYR A 146 6.39 -11.21 29.62
C TYR A 146 6.36 -10.39 28.33
N PHE A 147 5.19 -10.33 27.71
CA PHE A 147 4.86 -9.48 26.55
C PHE A 147 3.38 -9.08 26.59
N SER A 148 3.00 -8.13 25.73
CA SER A 148 1.77 -7.33 25.85
C SER A 148 0.45 -8.10 25.71
N SER A 149 0.41 -9.24 25.03
CA SER A 149 -0.83 -10.02 24.89
C SER A 149 -0.58 -11.49 24.58
N HIS A 150 -1.48 -12.36 25.02
CA HIS A 150 -1.51 -13.78 24.65
C HIS A 150 -2.13 -13.93 23.26
N PHE A 151 -1.64 -14.88 22.49
CA PHE A 151 -2.21 -15.23 21.19
C PHE A 151 -1.89 -16.69 20.89
N ASN A 152 -2.32 -17.18 19.74
CA ASN A 152 -2.07 -18.53 19.29
C ASN A 152 -1.48 -18.51 17.88
N VAL A 153 -0.67 -19.51 17.56
CA VAL A 153 -0.21 -19.80 16.20
C VAL A 153 -1.07 -20.95 15.67
N LEU A 154 -1.67 -20.74 14.51
CA LEU A 154 -2.33 -21.80 13.78
C LEU A 154 -1.28 -22.65 13.07
N LYS A 155 -1.26 -23.95 13.36
CA LYS A 155 -0.45 -24.94 12.66
C LYS A 155 -1.33 -25.71 11.69
N VAL A 156 -0.97 -25.68 10.40
CA VAL A 156 -1.65 -26.41 9.32
C VAL A 156 -0.66 -27.40 8.72
N GLU A 157 -0.93 -28.69 8.86
CA GLU A 157 -0.13 -29.79 8.33
C GLU A 157 -0.81 -30.35 7.07
N VAL A 158 -0.01 -30.61 6.03
CA VAL A 158 -0.47 -31.24 4.79
C VAL A 158 -0.46 -32.75 4.96
N LEU A 159 -1.63 -33.37 4.93
CA LEU A 159 -1.77 -34.83 4.98
C LEU A 159 -1.76 -35.46 3.59
N ASP A 160 -2.21 -34.71 2.59
CA ASP A 160 -2.28 -35.13 1.20
C ASP A 160 -1.93 -33.97 0.26
N ALA A 161 -0.86 -34.15 -0.52
CA ALA A 161 -0.35 -33.18 -1.48
C ALA A 161 -1.36 -32.82 -2.58
N ASP A 162 -2.37 -33.66 -2.81
CA ASP A 162 -3.48 -33.34 -3.71
C ASP A 162 -4.31 -32.14 -3.25
N VAL A 163 -4.05 -31.60 -2.05
CA VAL A 163 -4.59 -30.33 -1.57
C VAL A 163 -4.42 -29.19 -2.59
N ILE A 164 -3.38 -29.20 -3.43
CA ILE A 164 -3.17 -28.17 -4.48
C ILE A 164 -4.20 -28.21 -5.62
N LYS A 165 -4.84 -29.36 -5.86
CA LYS A 165 -5.82 -29.57 -6.95
C LYS A 165 -7.12 -28.80 -6.71
N ASN A 166 -7.34 -28.26 -5.51
CA ASN A 166 -8.50 -27.45 -5.19
C ASN A 166 -8.39 -26.04 -5.81
N GLU A 167 -9.33 -25.71 -6.70
CA GLU A 167 -9.16 -24.60 -7.65
C GLU A 167 -9.22 -23.18 -7.04
N SER A 168 -9.90 -22.96 -5.90
CA SER A 168 -10.14 -21.60 -5.37
C SER A 168 -9.30 -21.22 -4.14
N TYR A 169 -9.27 -22.08 -3.11
CA TYR A 169 -8.57 -21.89 -1.83
C TYR A 169 -8.42 -23.22 -1.08
N ASN A 170 -7.49 -23.31 -0.12
CA ASN A 170 -7.42 -24.44 0.81
C ASN A 170 -8.08 -24.10 2.14
N PHE A 171 -7.87 -22.88 2.62
CA PHE A 171 -8.56 -22.35 3.77
C PHE A 171 -8.60 -20.82 3.74
N HIS A 172 -9.52 -20.23 4.48
CA HIS A 172 -9.61 -18.77 4.65
C HIS A 172 -9.42 -18.37 6.10
N ILE A 173 -8.93 -17.15 6.32
CA ILE A 173 -8.82 -16.58 7.66
C ILE A 173 -10.18 -16.05 8.16
N PRO A 174 -10.39 -15.92 9.48
CA PRO A 174 -11.56 -15.24 10.02
C PRO A 174 -11.73 -13.83 9.43
N ALA A 175 -12.97 -13.47 9.11
CA ALA A 175 -13.33 -12.19 8.50
C ALA A 175 -12.56 -11.86 7.19
N GLN A 176 -12.34 -12.88 6.34
CA GLN A 176 -11.63 -12.78 5.06
C GLN A 176 -12.10 -11.69 4.07
N HIS A 177 -13.33 -11.15 4.23
CA HIS A 177 -13.90 -10.14 3.34
C HIS A 177 -13.43 -8.74 3.73
N MET A 178 -12.55 -8.16 2.93
CA MET A 178 -12.02 -6.82 3.15
C MET A 178 -12.60 -5.84 2.15
N LYS A 179 -13.12 -4.71 2.64
CA LYS A 179 -13.54 -3.59 1.80
C LYS A 179 -12.37 -2.61 1.64
N SER A 180 -12.17 -2.07 0.44
CA SER A 180 -11.16 -1.04 0.19
C SER A 180 -11.64 0.34 0.71
N PRO A 181 -10.78 1.19 1.28
CA PRO A 181 -9.37 0.93 1.59
C PRO A 181 -9.22 0.10 2.87
N SER A 182 -8.36 -0.92 2.81
CA SER A 182 -8.02 -1.77 3.95
C SER A 182 -6.59 -2.27 3.81
N SER A 183 -6.06 -2.85 4.88
CA SER A 183 -4.76 -3.50 4.86
C SER A 183 -4.80 -4.82 5.59
N PHE A 184 -3.97 -5.73 5.12
CA PHE A 184 -3.77 -7.06 5.71
C PHE A 184 -2.33 -7.21 6.17
N MET A 185 -2.15 -7.78 7.35
CA MET A 185 -0.85 -8.18 7.87
C MET A 185 -0.95 -9.58 8.50
N ALA A 186 0.05 -10.44 8.27
CA ALA A 186 0.18 -11.71 8.98
C ALA A 186 1.66 -12.12 9.10
N TYR A 187 1.96 -12.92 10.11
CA TYR A 187 3.23 -13.64 10.19
C TYR A 187 3.01 -15.08 9.75
N TYR A 188 3.92 -15.60 8.93
CA TYR A 188 3.83 -16.97 8.44
C TYR A 188 5.19 -17.62 8.31
N LYS A 189 5.23 -18.94 8.48
CA LYS A 189 6.41 -19.79 8.25
C LYS A 189 5.91 -21.06 7.56
N LEU A 190 6.53 -21.41 6.43
CA LEU A 190 6.32 -22.71 5.80
C LEU A 190 7.53 -23.59 6.11
N VAL A 191 7.30 -24.71 6.79
CA VAL A 191 8.29 -25.77 6.97
C VAL A 191 8.09 -26.79 5.84
N SER A 192 9.03 -26.83 4.91
CA SER A 192 9.02 -27.73 3.75
C SER A 192 10.43 -27.93 3.19
N ASP A 193 10.68 -29.09 2.58
CA ASP A 193 11.92 -29.39 1.85
C ASP A 193 12.02 -28.62 0.53
N LYS A 194 10.89 -28.12 0.00
CA LYS A 194 10.83 -27.29 -1.19
C LYS A 194 10.15 -25.97 -0.89
N VAL A 195 10.72 -24.89 -1.39
CA VAL A 195 10.09 -23.57 -1.27
C VAL A 195 8.88 -23.51 -2.21
N GLY A 196 7.70 -23.83 -1.68
CA GLY A 196 6.42 -23.66 -2.36
C GLY A 196 5.96 -22.19 -2.39
N TYR A 197 4.87 -21.90 -3.09
CA TYR A 197 4.21 -20.59 -3.06
C TYR A 197 2.93 -20.68 -2.23
N LEU A 198 2.65 -19.66 -1.42
CA LEU A 198 1.37 -19.53 -0.72
C LEU A 198 0.61 -18.37 -1.34
N LYS A 199 -0.54 -18.66 -1.98
CA LYS A 199 -1.45 -17.60 -2.42
C LYS A 199 -1.76 -16.71 -1.23
N TRP A 200 -1.85 -15.41 -1.47
CA TRP A 200 -2.04 -14.36 -0.47
C TRP A 200 -0.85 -14.05 0.45
N LEU A 201 -0.07 -15.05 0.88
CA LEU A 201 1.07 -14.83 1.77
C LEU A 201 2.39 -14.54 1.02
N GLY A 202 2.52 -15.05 -0.20
CA GLY A 202 3.71 -14.90 -1.05
C GLY A 202 4.62 -16.12 -1.00
N THR A 203 5.86 -15.94 -1.47
CA THR A 203 6.90 -16.96 -1.38
C THR A 203 7.51 -16.95 0.03
N PRO A 204 7.45 -18.06 0.78
CA PRO A 204 8.09 -18.18 2.08
C PRO A 204 9.61 -18.02 1.98
N GLN A 205 10.24 -17.59 3.07
CA GLN A 205 11.69 -17.65 3.20
C GLN A 205 12.04 -18.97 3.87
N ASP A 206 12.94 -19.75 3.25
CA ASP A 206 13.36 -21.10 3.61
C ASP A 206 13.22 -21.39 5.12
N ASN A 207 12.16 -22.14 5.46
CA ASN A 207 11.86 -22.60 6.82
C ASN A 207 11.90 -21.52 7.91
N SER A 208 11.68 -20.25 7.54
CA SER A 208 11.84 -19.06 8.39
C SER A 208 10.54 -18.27 8.47
N TRP A 209 10.41 -17.46 9.53
CA TRP A 209 9.29 -16.55 9.69
C TRP A 209 9.39 -15.38 8.71
N SER A 210 8.28 -15.09 8.05
CA SER A 210 8.09 -13.96 7.13
C SER A 210 6.90 -13.13 7.57
N ARG A 211 6.94 -11.83 7.25
CA ARG A 211 5.81 -10.90 7.43
C ARG A 211 5.18 -10.58 6.08
N LYS A 212 3.89 -10.89 5.92
CA LYS A 212 3.09 -10.36 4.82
C LYS A 212 2.46 -9.05 5.27
N ARG A 213 2.64 -7.97 4.50
CA ARG A 213 1.89 -6.71 4.62
C ARG A 213 1.38 -6.31 3.25
N GLN A 214 0.09 -6.00 3.13
CA GLN A 214 -0.50 -5.55 1.87
C GLN A 214 -1.56 -4.49 2.12
N VAL A 215 -1.50 -3.43 1.33
CA VAL A 215 -2.44 -2.30 1.38
C VAL A 215 -3.32 -2.35 0.13
N PHE A 216 -4.63 -2.29 0.32
CA PHE A 216 -5.63 -2.25 -0.73
C PHE A 216 -6.07 -0.81 -0.95
N LYS A 217 -5.59 -0.20 -2.02
CA LYS A 217 -5.81 1.23 -2.36
C LYS A 217 -6.90 1.46 -3.41
N SER A 218 -7.72 0.46 -3.74
CA SER A 218 -8.63 0.55 -4.89
C SER A 218 -9.84 1.46 -4.64
N ASN A 219 -10.26 2.16 -5.70
CA ASN A 219 -11.44 3.04 -5.75
C ASN A 219 -12.75 2.25 -6.00
N ALA A 220 -12.65 0.95 -6.25
CA ALA A 220 -13.79 0.09 -6.52
C ALA A 220 -14.33 -0.54 -5.22
N LEU A 221 -15.66 -0.56 -5.07
CA LEU A 221 -16.41 -1.15 -3.95
C LEU A 221 -16.30 -2.69 -3.84
N ASN A 222 -15.31 -3.31 -4.47
CA ASN A 222 -15.17 -4.75 -4.53
C ASN A 222 -14.61 -5.29 -3.22
N TYR A 223 -15.16 -6.42 -2.78
CA TYR A 223 -14.60 -7.19 -1.68
C TYR A 223 -13.35 -7.94 -2.12
N VAL A 224 -12.39 -7.99 -1.23
CA VAL A 224 -11.18 -8.78 -1.36
C VAL A 224 -11.26 -9.94 -0.38
N HIS A 225 -10.98 -11.15 -0.84
CA HIS A 225 -11.01 -12.37 -0.03
C HIS A 225 -9.59 -12.84 0.29
N VAL A 226 -9.24 -12.89 1.57
CA VAL A 226 -7.95 -13.47 2.01
C VAL A 226 -8.05 -14.99 2.09
N ASP A 227 -7.77 -15.61 0.95
CA ASP A 227 -7.84 -17.05 0.72
C ASP A 227 -6.44 -17.68 0.64
N ILE A 228 -6.04 -18.47 1.63
CA ILE A 228 -4.73 -19.11 1.63
C ILE A 228 -4.81 -20.41 0.82
N LYS A 229 -3.85 -20.57 -0.09
CA LYS A 229 -3.71 -21.75 -0.94
C LYS A 229 -2.24 -22.13 -1.07
N PHE A 230 -1.94 -23.41 -0.87
CA PHE A 230 -0.68 -24.01 -1.27
C PHE A 230 -0.61 -24.11 -2.79
N HIS A 231 0.49 -23.66 -3.38
CA HIS A 231 0.78 -23.72 -4.80
C HIS A 231 2.15 -24.34 -5.02
N SER A 232 2.20 -25.27 -5.97
CA SER A 232 3.42 -25.89 -6.50
C SER A 232 4.24 -26.62 -5.43
N ASP A 233 4.69 -27.84 -5.73
CA ASP A 233 5.70 -28.53 -4.92
C ASP A 233 5.36 -28.82 -3.43
N VAL A 234 4.07 -28.75 -3.03
CA VAL A 234 3.65 -29.17 -1.69
C VAL A 234 3.82 -30.68 -1.51
N GLN A 235 4.20 -31.10 -0.31
CA GLN A 235 4.42 -32.50 0.05
C GLN A 235 3.66 -32.86 1.31
N ASN A 236 3.38 -34.16 1.46
CA ASN A 236 2.83 -34.68 2.71
C ASN A 236 3.83 -34.43 3.84
N GLY A 237 3.35 -33.87 4.95
CA GLY A 237 4.17 -33.48 6.10
C GLY A 237 4.60 -32.01 6.09
N ASP A 238 4.39 -31.26 4.99
CA ASP A 238 4.62 -29.81 5.00
C ASP A 238 3.77 -29.13 6.08
N VAL A 239 4.35 -28.14 6.77
CA VAL A 239 3.67 -27.43 7.86
C VAL A 239 3.69 -25.93 7.64
N LEU A 240 2.51 -25.33 7.52
CA LEU A 240 2.32 -23.88 7.56
C LEU A 240 1.95 -23.44 8.98
N TYR A 241 2.76 -22.53 9.52
CA TYR A 241 2.43 -21.77 10.72
C TYR A 241 1.93 -20.38 10.32
N LEU A 242 0.79 -19.98 10.87
CA LEU A 242 0.19 -18.67 10.66
C LEU A 242 -0.08 -18.02 12.02
N ALA A 243 0.34 -16.78 12.19
CA ALA A 243 0.12 -16.03 13.41
C ALA A 243 -0.39 -14.62 13.13
N LEU A 244 -1.32 -14.19 13.97
CA LEU A 244 -1.83 -12.82 14.04
C LEU A 244 -2.28 -12.24 12.67
N PRO A 245 -3.16 -12.91 11.89
CA PRO A 245 -3.72 -12.33 10.69
C PRO A 245 -4.66 -11.17 11.04
N THR A 246 -4.23 -9.95 10.72
CA THR A 246 -4.93 -8.73 11.09
C THR A 246 -5.34 -7.95 9.85
N ILE A 247 -6.62 -7.59 9.84
CA ILE A 247 -7.24 -6.75 8.82
C ILE A 247 -7.60 -5.43 9.49
N VAL A 248 -7.15 -4.32 8.92
CA VAL A 248 -7.46 -2.97 9.40
C VAL A 248 -8.16 -2.18 8.30
N VAL A 249 -9.10 -1.30 8.69
CA VAL A 249 -9.61 -0.26 7.76
C VAL A 249 -8.48 0.75 7.52
N GLY A 250 -8.26 1.13 6.26
CA GLY A 250 -7.21 2.07 5.89
C GLY A 250 -5.82 1.44 5.71
N ASN A 251 -4.77 2.26 5.85
CA ASN A 251 -3.38 1.85 5.65
C ASN A 251 -2.80 1.29 6.96
N TYR A 252 -2.30 0.06 6.95
CA TYR A 252 -1.54 -0.48 8.08
C TYR A 252 -0.21 0.29 8.17
N PRO A 253 0.14 0.93 9.30
CA PRO A 253 1.42 1.63 9.44
C PRO A 253 2.60 0.64 9.37
N ASP A 254 3.78 1.04 8.89
CA ASP A 254 4.93 0.13 8.83
C ASP A 254 5.59 -0.07 10.20
N VAL A 255 4.83 -0.68 11.12
CA VAL A 255 5.22 -0.93 12.51
C VAL A 255 4.95 -2.40 12.86
N ASN A 256 5.55 -2.89 13.94
CA ASN A 256 5.31 -4.24 14.44
C ASN A 256 3.91 -4.39 15.08
N HIS A 257 3.38 -5.61 15.05
CA HIS A 257 2.02 -5.90 15.49
C HIS A 257 1.72 -5.49 16.94
N GLY A 258 2.73 -5.49 17.81
CA GLY A 258 2.60 -5.06 19.21
C GLY A 258 2.12 -3.61 19.37
N VAL A 259 2.35 -2.75 18.37
CA VAL A 259 1.95 -1.33 18.38
C VAL A 259 0.46 -1.15 18.07
N LEU A 260 -0.21 -2.15 17.48
CA LEU A 260 -1.63 -2.03 17.08
C LEU A 260 -2.61 -2.01 18.26
N TYR A 261 -2.22 -2.58 19.40
CA TYR A 261 -3.09 -2.70 20.58
C TYR A 261 -2.61 -1.87 21.77
N SER A 262 -1.46 -1.21 21.63
CA SER A 262 -1.04 -0.17 22.57
C SER A 262 -1.76 1.12 22.19
N ASN A 263 -2.80 1.50 22.94
CA ASN A 263 -3.42 2.84 22.86
C ASN A 263 -2.45 3.98 23.29
N HIS A 264 -1.16 3.70 23.44
CA HIS A 264 -0.14 4.66 23.82
C HIS A 264 1.01 4.58 22.82
N LYS A 265 1.19 5.65 22.05
CA LYS A 265 2.51 6.04 21.57
C LYS A 265 3.40 6.12 22.80
N ILE A 266 4.33 5.19 22.95
CA ILE A 266 5.50 5.44 23.77
C ILE A 266 6.49 6.07 22.80
N ASP A 267 6.57 7.40 22.87
CA ASP A 267 7.66 8.15 22.26
C ASP A 267 8.95 7.71 22.97
N TYR A 268 9.90 7.13 22.22
CA TYR A 268 11.28 6.96 22.65
C TYR A 268 12.08 8.19 22.26
#